data_AF-A0A521U207-F1
#
_entry.id   AF-A0A521U207-F1
#
_cell.length_a   1.000
_cell.length_b   1.000
_cell.length_c   1.000
_cell.angle_alpha   90.00
_cell.angle_beta   90.00
_cell.angle_gamma   90.00
#
_symmetry.space_group_name_H-M   'P 1'
#
loop_
_entity.id
_entity.type
_entity.pdbx_description
1 polymer ?
#
loop_
_entity_poly.entity_id
_entity_poly.type
_entity_poly.pdbx_seq_one_letter_code
_entity_poly.pdbx_strand_id
1 'polypeptide(L)'
;MSERHAPIGRARRHLLLTSMAALLAAGCGTRSILGAVSDPDVLDASMEADAPETSTDVARTDLGRSDAPDVTLPDVPGALDAPDASRPDVSDVPAALDVSDASLPDVSDVPAALDVSDTSLPDVSDVADVRDVALVDTPVDRPDAPDAPMIDAGPMGTGTLGSAARFTILAGSTVSNTGLTTITGEVGVSPGLALVGIPAGTVVHAGDPVAALAQADTTVAYNRLAGLPCGTALTGRDLGGMTLSPGVYCFTSSAQLTGTLVLDGRGQTNPLFVFQVGSTLVTSNISVVLLTNGARSCGVYWQTGSSATVGIGSNFSGNIIALGSVTLTTGVTLQGRALARSGGVTMDTNSVSNAACPDPALP
;
A
#
# COMPACT_ATOMS: atom_id res chain seq x y z
N MET A 1 -65.31 -5.79 18.08
CA MET A 1 -65.28 -7.14 17.48
C MET A 1 -65.68 -6.96 16.03
N SER A 2 -64.72 -7.05 15.12
CA SER A 2 -64.54 -8.22 14.22
C SER A 2 -65.64 -8.28 13.16
N GLU A 3 -65.39 -8.45 11.87
CA GLU A 3 -64.19 -8.79 11.11
C GLU A 3 -64.56 -8.70 9.61
N ARG A 4 -63.55 -8.33 8.80
CA ARG A 4 -63.22 -8.85 7.45
C ARG A 4 -64.30 -8.90 6.36
N HIS A 5 -64.09 -8.07 5.34
CA HIS A 5 -64.48 -8.37 3.96
C HIS A 5 -63.24 -8.80 3.15
N ALA A 6 -63.28 -10.08 2.76
CA ALA A 6 -62.92 -10.76 1.50
C ALA A 6 -61.70 -10.32 0.63
N PRO A 7 -61.12 -11.27 -0.14
CA PRO A 7 -59.68 -11.34 -0.37
C PRO A 7 -59.21 -10.96 -1.78
N ILE A 8 -57.90 -10.75 -1.84
CA ILE A 8 -57.03 -10.44 -2.97
C ILE A 8 -56.70 -11.71 -3.77
N GLY A 9 -56.89 -11.63 -5.09
CA GLY A 9 -56.42 -12.61 -6.07
C GLY A 9 -54.96 -12.35 -6.49
N ARG A 10 -54.19 -13.45 -6.55
CA ARG A 10 -52.80 -13.56 -7.00
C ARG A 10 -52.61 -13.14 -8.47
N ALA A 11 -51.45 -12.54 -8.79
CA ALA A 11 -50.58 -13.01 -9.89
C ALA A 11 -49.17 -12.41 -9.78
N ARG A 12 -48.18 -13.24 -10.11
CA ARG A 12 -46.73 -13.07 -9.95
C ARG A 12 -46.06 -12.54 -11.24
N ARG A 13 -44.97 -11.79 -11.03
CA ARG A 13 -43.63 -11.83 -11.68
C ARG A 13 -43.46 -11.54 -13.19
N HIS A 14 -42.51 -10.62 -13.41
CA HIS A 14 -41.40 -10.60 -14.41
C HIS A 14 -41.77 -10.60 -15.91
N LEU A 15 -41.05 -9.97 -16.84
CA LEU A 15 -39.97 -8.98 -16.86
C LEU A 15 -39.77 -8.65 -18.37
N LEU A 16 -39.78 -7.35 -18.72
CA LEU A 16 -39.03 -6.67 -19.79
C LEU A 16 -39.26 -6.91 -21.32
N LEU A 17 -39.14 -5.75 -21.99
CA LEU A 17 -38.71 -5.45 -23.36
C LEU A 17 -39.74 -5.49 -24.51
N THR A 18 -40.21 -4.31 -24.92
CA THR A 18 -40.66 -4.05 -26.30
C THR A 18 -40.25 -2.65 -26.74
N SER A 19 -39.39 -2.63 -27.77
CA SER A 19 -39.19 -1.63 -28.83
C SER A 19 -38.95 -0.15 -28.50
N MET A 20 -37.70 0.24 -28.73
CA MET A 20 -37.24 1.60 -28.99
C MET A 20 -37.00 1.77 -30.51
N ALA A 21 -37.23 3.00 -31.00
CA ALA A 21 -36.74 3.59 -32.26
C ALA A 21 -37.65 3.61 -33.51
N ALA A 22 -38.35 4.74 -33.65
CA ALA A 22 -38.52 5.55 -34.87
C ALA A 22 -38.58 7.01 -34.35
N LEU A 23 -38.09 8.09 -34.96
CA LEU A 23 -37.93 8.50 -36.35
C LEU A 23 -37.22 9.88 -36.28
N LEU A 24 -36.17 10.16 -37.05
CA LEU A 24 -35.88 11.52 -37.58
C LEU A 24 -34.70 11.49 -38.54
N ALA A 25 -34.82 12.32 -39.57
CA ALA A 25 -34.28 12.14 -40.90
C ALA A 25 -33.18 13.15 -41.27
N ALA A 26 -32.61 12.89 -42.46
CA ALA A 26 -31.98 13.80 -43.42
C ALA A 26 -30.47 14.08 -43.29
N GLY A 27 -29.74 13.67 -44.33
CA GLY A 27 -28.33 14.02 -44.56
C GLY A 27 -27.73 13.33 -45.79
N CYS A 28 -27.93 13.94 -46.96
CA CYS A 28 -27.51 13.59 -48.32
C CYS A 28 -26.01 13.19 -48.51
N GLY A 29 -25.70 12.29 -49.45
CA GLY A 29 -24.35 12.16 -50.03
C GLY A 29 -24.04 10.82 -50.72
N THR A 30 -23.75 10.86 -52.02
CA THR A 30 -23.85 9.79 -53.04
C THR A 30 -22.54 9.04 -53.37
N ARG A 31 -22.66 7.85 -53.99
CA ARG A 31 -21.74 7.03 -54.86
C ARG A 31 -21.10 5.79 -54.21
N SER A 32 -21.54 4.55 -54.51
CA SER A 32 -21.34 3.71 -55.72
C SER A 32 -19.92 3.18 -55.91
N ILE A 33 -19.68 1.86 -55.74
CA ILE A 33 -19.05 0.85 -56.67
C ILE A 33 -19.29 -0.57 -56.04
N LEU A 34 -20.21 -1.41 -56.54
CA LEU A 34 -20.08 -2.52 -57.51
C LEU A 34 -19.03 -3.61 -57.19
N GLY A 35 -19.47 -4.87 -57.02
CA GLY A 35 -18.60 -6.05 -57.01
C GLY A 35 -19.26 -7.33 -56.48
N ALA A 36 -20.13 -7.95 -57.28
CA ALA A 36 -20.66 -9.30 -57.05
C ALA A 36 -19.78 -10.36 -57.75
N VAL A 37 -19.55 -11.50 -57.10
CA VAL A 37 -19.18 -12.78 -57.74
C VAL A 37 -19.86 -13.92 -56.97
N SER A 38 -20.71 -14.66 -57.69
CA SER A 38 -21.35 -15.96 -57.41
C SER A 38 -20.28 -17.06 -57.26
N ASP A 39 -20.44 -18.19 -56.56
CA ASP A 39 -21.42 -19.29 -56.71
C ASP A 39 -21.01 -20.46 -55.74
N PRO A 40 -21.70 -21.64 -55.65
CA PRO A 40 -22.37 -22.08 -54.41
C PRO A 40 -21.97 -23.50 -53.88
N ASP A 41 -22.82 -24.03 -53.00
CA ASP A 41 -22.95 -25.40 -52.45
C ASP A 41 -22.07 -25.80 -51.25
N VAL A 42 -22.72 -26.01 -50.08
CA VAL A 42 -23.06 -27.33 -49.51
C VAL A 42 -24.07 -27.15 -48.34
N LEU A 43 -25.31 -27.60 -48.56
CA LEU A 43 -26.23 -28.44 -47.73
C LEU A 43 -25.86 -28.66 -46.24
N ASP A 44 -26.73 -28.80 -45.23
CA ASP A 44 -28.19 -28.89 -45.02
C ASP A 44 -28.39 -29.04 -43.47
N ALA A 45 -29.65 -28.89 -43.02
CA ALA A 45 -30.27 -29.30 -41.75
C ALA A 45 -30.12 -28.34 -40.54
N SER A 46 -31.07 -27.43 -40.26
CA SER A 46 -32.46 -27.64 -39.76
C SER A 46 -32.48 -28.08 -38.28
N MET A 47 -32.92 -27.23 -37.34
CA MET A 47 -34.33 -27.05 -36.90
C MET A 47 -34.76 -28.28 -36.07
N GLU A 48 -35.27 -28.22 -34.84
CA GLU A 48 -36.14 -27.26 -34.18
C GLU A 48 -36.22 -27.60 -32.69
N ALA A 49 -36.56 -26.61 -31.86
CA ALA A 49 -36.97 -26.80 -30.49
C ALA A 49 -38.46 -27.17 -30.46
N ASP A 50 -38.85 -28.15 -29.64
CA ASP A 50 -40.24 -28.36 -29.27
C ASP A 50 -40.33 -28.77 -27.79
N ALA A 51 -41.14 -28.03 -27.05
CA ALA A 51 -41.65 -28.41 -25.74
C ALA A 51 -43.09 -28.89 -25.91
N PRO A 52 -43.60 -29.72 -25.01
CA PRO A 52 -44.79 -29.23 -24.31
C PRO A 52 -44.89 -29.65 -22.83
N GLU A 53 -45.66 -28.84 -22.10
CA GLU A 53 -46.10 -29.06 -20.73
C GLU A 53 -47.14 -30.18 -20.61
N THR A 54 -47.33 -30.75 -19.41
CA THR A 54 -48.60 -30.63 -18.62
C THR A 54 -48.67 -31.59 -17.40
N SER A 55 -49.19 -31.03 -16.30
CA SER A 55 -50.26 -31.58 -15.43
C SER A 55 -50.02 -32.77 -14.46
N THR A 56 -50.08 -32.41 -13.16
CA THR A 56 -50.95 -32.94 -12.08
C THR A 56 -50.97 -34.44 -11.75
N ASP A 57 -50.60 -34.84 -10.52
CA ASP A 57 -51.56 -35.41 -9.54
C ASP A 57 -50.95 -35.64 -8.13
N VAL A 58 -51.84 -35.65 -7.15
CA VAL A 58 -51.67 -35.81 -5.71
C VAL A 58 -51.69 -37.30 -5.33
N ALA A 59 -50.74 -37.75 -4.50
CA ALA A 59 -51.00 -38.82 -3.54
C ALA A 59 -50.04 -38.74 -2.35
N ARG A 60 -50.60 -38.45 -1.17
CA ARG A 60 -50.00 -38.81 0.10
C ARG A 60 -50.22 -40.31 0.31
N THR A 61 -49.17 -41.04 0.64
CA THR A 61 -49.28 -42.33 1.34
C THR A 61 -48.17 -42.38 2.37
N ASP A 62 -48.61 -42.31 3.63
CA ASP A 62 -47.84 -42.63 4.82
C ASP A 62 -47.84 -44.15 5.03
N LEU A 63 -46.92 -44.63 5.87
CA LEU A 63 -46.68 -45.97 6.41
C LEU A 63 -45.61 -46.81 5.70
N GLY A 64 -44.51 -47.06 6.42
CA GLY A 64 -43.71 -48.26 6.18
C GLY A 64 -42.25 -48.19 6.60
N ARG A 65 -42.00 -48.23 7.91
CA ARG A 65 -40.71 -48.54 8.55
C ARG A 65 -40.12 -49.85 8.00
N SER A 66 -38.90 -49.83 7.44
CA SER A 66 -38.04 -51.02 7.29
C SER A 66 -36.56 -50.62 7.09
N ASP A 67 -35.74 -50.99 8.08
CA ASP A 67 -34.38 -51.52 7.94
C ASP A 67 -33.26 -50.63 7.36
N ALA A 68 -32.63 -49.86 8.26
CA ALA A 68 -31.23 -49.46 8.09
C ALA A 68 -30.32 -50.58 8.61
N PRO A 69 -29.26 -50.99 7.89
CA PRO A 69 -28.32 -52.00 8.36
C PRO A 69 -27.44 -51.46 9.50
N ASP A 70 -27.39 -52.27 10.56
CA ASP A 70 -26.53 -52.17 11.73
C ASP A 70 -25.05 -52.20 11.31
N VAL A 71 -24.38 -51.05 11.38
CA VAL A 71 -22.93 -50.95 11.26
C VAL A 71 -22.36 -50.97 12.66
N THR A 72 -21.84 -52.14 13.04
CA THR A 72 -21.03 -52.35 14.23
C THR A 72 -19.76 -51.51 14.14
N LEU A 73 -19.64 -50.51 15.02
CA LEU A 73 -18.40 -49.76 15.25
C LEU A 73 -17.45 -50.62 16.11
N PRO A 74 -16.16 -50.74 15.76
CA PRO A 74 -15.20 -51.38 16.66
C PRO A 74 -14.89 -50.48 17.86
N ASP A 75 -14.87 -51.09 19.04
CA ASP A 75 -14.51 -50.50 20.33
C ASP A 75 -13.15 -49.78 20.28
N VAL A 76 -13.14 -48.50 20.67
CA VAL A 76 -11.91 -47.72 20.90
C VAL A 76 -11.57 -47.81 22.39
N PRO A 77 -10.46 -48.44 22.80
CA PRO A 77 -9.99 -48.38 24.17
C PRO A 77 -9.15 -47.11 24.38
N GLY A 78 -9.44 -46.36 25.44
CA GLY A 78 -8.55 -45.32 25.97
C GLY A 78 -9.19 -43.95 26.04
N ALA A 79 -9.82 -43.67 27.19
CA ALA A 79 -10.07 -42.32 27.63
C ALA A 79 -8.72 -41.59 27.72
N LEU A 80 -8.51 -40.58 26.89
CA LEU A 80 -7.45 -39.60 27.10
C LEU A 80 -7.95 -38.67 28.20
N ASP A 81 -7.33 -38.80 29.37
CA ASP A 81 -7.46 -37.89 30.49
C ASP A 81 -7.31 -36.44 30.00
N ALA A 82 -8.30 -35.62 30.33
CA ALA A 82 -8.15 -34.17 30.27
C ALA A 82 -7.00 -33.77 31.22
N PRO A 83 -6.04 -32.93 30.80
CA PRO A 83 -5.07 -32.40 31.74
C PRO A 83 -5.79 -31.52 32.74
N ASP A 84 -5.75 -31.96 33.99
CA ASP A 84 -6.09 -31.23 35.19
C ASP A 84 -5.47 -29.83 35.16
N ALA A 85 -6.32 -28.80 35.15
CA ALA A 85 -5.91 -27.41 35.36
C ALA A 85 -5.66 -27.17 36.86
N SER A 86 -4.67 -27.87 37.40
CA SER A 86 -4.08 -27.52 38.68
C SER A 86 -3.20 -26.27 38.49
N ARG A 87 -3.45 -25.26 39.32
CA ARG A 87 -2.68 -24.01 39.41
C ARG A 87 -1.18 -24.31 39.45
N PRO A 88 -0.32 -23.52 38.78
CA PRO A 88 1.11 -23.67 38.95
C PRO A 88 1.48 -23.35 40.40
N ASP A 89 2.04 -24.37 41.08
CA ASP A 89 2.71 -24.27 42.37
C ASP A 89 3.91 -23.32 42.23
N VAL A 90 4.07 -22.41 43.19
CA VAL A 90 5.06 -21.33 43.21
C VAL A 90 6.44 -21.81 43.70
N SER A 91 6.71 -23.11 43.65
CA SER A 91 7.86 -23.71 44.32
C SER A 91 9.09 -23.97 43.43
N ASP A 92 9.02 -23.69 42.12
CA ASP A 92 10.17 -23.81 41.20
C ASP A 92 10.47 -22.49 40.47
N VAL A 93 10.54 -21.38 41.23
CA VAL A 93 11.24 -20.17 40.75
C VAL A 93 12.73 -20.41 40.96
N PRO A 94 13.56 -20.49 39.90
CA PRO A 94 15.00 -20.49 40.09
C PRO A 94 15.38 -19.21 40.84
N ALA A 95 16.16 -19.40 41.91
CA ALA A 95 16.64 -18.36 42.79
C ALA A 95 17.01 -17.10 42.01
N ALA A 96 16.55 -15.96 42.53
CA ALA A 96 17.01 -14.64 42.15
C ALA A 96 18.52 -14.67 41.90
N LEU A 97 18.93 -14.11 40.77
CA LEU A 97 20.31 -13.69 40.58
C LEU A 97 20.65 -12.77 41.75
N ASP A 98 21.44 -13.32 42.66
CA ASP A 98 22.06 -12.61 43.76
C ASP A 98 23.00 -11.57 43.16
N VAL A 99 22.60 -10.30 43.20
CA VAL A 99 23.42 -9.15 42.79
C VAL A 99 24.09 -8.53 44.00
N SER A 100 24.56 -9.34 44.96
CA SER A 100 25.30 -8.84 46.12
C SER A 100 26.82 -8.75 45.93
N ASP A 101 27.33 -8.86 44.70
CA ASP A 101 28.74 -8.55 44.40
C ASP A 101 28.96 -7.83 43.05
N ALA A 102 28.19 -6.76 42.81
CA ALA A 102 28.64 -5.69 41.93
C ALA A 102 29.18 -4.56 42.80
N SER A 103 30.44 -4.71 43.20
CA SER A 103 31.23 -3.59 43.71
C SER A 103 31.11 -2.41 42.74
N LEU A 104 30.39 -1.36 43.17
CA LEU A 104 30.31 -0.09 42.46
C LEU A 104 31.74 0.46 42.27
N PRO A 105 32.11 1.00 41.11
CA PRO A 105 33.36 1.75 41.01
C PRO A 105 33.29 2.95 41.96
N ASP A 106 34.28 3.02 42.84
CA ASP A 106 34.56 4.13 43.75
C ASP A 106 34.65 5.45 42.95
N VAL A 107 33.89 6.46 43.38
CA VAL A 107 33.84 7.80 42.79
C VAL A 107 35.03 8.68 43.22
N SER A 108 36.16 8.07 43.57
CA SER A 108 37.36 8.78 44.03
C SER A 108 38.33 9.18 42.92
N ASP A 109 38.06 8.85 41.65
CA ASP A 109 38.87 9.30 40.49
C ASP A 109 38.03 10.08 39.46
N VAL A 110 37.34 11.13 39.92
CA VAL A 110 36.94 12.23 39.04
C VAL A 110 38.15 13.16 38.90
N PRO A 111 38.87 13.21 37.76
CA PRO A 111 39.84 14.27 37.56
C PRO A 111 39.10 15.61 37.57
N ALA A 112 39.56 16.46 38.48
CA ALA A 112 39.07 17.79 38.73
C ALA A 112 39.03 18.64 37.44
N ALA A 113 38.04 19.52 37.43
CA ALA A 113 37.99 20.82 36.77
C ALA A 113 39.06 21.13 35.70
N LEU A 114 38.58 21.41 34.49
CA LEU A 114 39.28 22.31 33.56
C LEU A 114 39.45 23.67 34.26
N ASP A 115 40.62 23.86 34.84
CA ASP A 115 41.10 25.15 35.35
C ASP A 115 41.32 26.10 34.17
N VAL A 116 40.49 27.13 34.08
CA VAL A 116 40.66 28.25 33.16
C VAL A 116 41.26 29.40 33.98
N SER A 117 42.53 29.26 34.33
CA SER A 117 43.31 30.30 34.97
C SER A 117 44.70 30.36 34.34
N ASP A 118 44.95 31.46 33.65
CA ASP A 118 46.27 31.98 33.33
C ASP A 118 46.96 31.48 32.05
N THR A 119 46.85 32.29 31.00
CA THR A 119 48.00 32.61 30.13
C THR A 119 47.71 33.92 29.39
N SER A 120 48.12 35.02 30.05
CA SER A 120 48.65 36.24 29.46
C SER A 120 48.27 36.57 28.00
N LEU A 121 47.32 37.49 27.85
CA LEU A 121 47.16 38.32 26.65
C LEU A 121 48.46 39.10 26.37
N PRO A 122 49.00 39.10 25.14
CA PRO A 122 50.10 39.99 24.81
C PRO A 122 49.64 41.45 24.69
N ASP A 123 50.49 42.30 25.27
CA ASP A 123 50.42 43.75 25.41
C ASP A 123 50.32 44.49 24.06
N VAL A 124 49.47 45.52 24.03
CA VAL A 124 49.28 46.44 22.90
C VAL A 124 50.08 47.71 23.15
N SER A 125 51.41 47.64 23.02
CA SER A 125 52.28 48.82 22.98
C SER A 125 53.65 48.46 22.44
N ASP A 126 53.77 48.32 21.12
CA ASP A 126 54.93 48.84 20.39
C ASP A 126 54.57 49.02 18.91
N VAL A 127 54.44 50.29 18.54
CA VAL A 127 54.22 50.79 17.19
C VAL A 127 55.58 50.99 16.54
N ALA A 128 55.84 50.36 15.40
CA ALA A 128 56.71 50.90 14.36
C ALA A 128 56.50 50.18 13.01
N ASP A 129 55.65 50.80 12.20
CA ASP A 129 55.92 51.20 10.80
C ASP A 129 56.60 50.17 9.87
N VAL A 130 55.80 49.56 8.98
CA VAL A 130 56.22 49.41 7.58
C VAL A 130 54.99 49.61 6.68
N ARG A 131 54.88 50.83 6.14
CA ARG A 131 54.12 51.09 4.91
C ARG A 131 54.67 50.24 3.76
N ASP A 132 53.76 49.86 2.87
CA ASP A 132 53.96 49.15 1.60
C ASP A 132 54.33 47.66 1.69
N VAL A 133 53.36 46.77 1.45
CA VAL A 133 53.37 45.82 0.31
C VAL A 133 51.92 45.46 -0.03
N ALA A 134 51.62 45.47 -1.34
CA ALA A 134 50.31 45.33 -1.95
C ALA A 134 49.51 44.06 -1.56
N LEU A 135 48.18 44.24 -1.51
CA LEU A 135 47.18 43.17 -1.51
C LEU A 135 47.37 42.26 -2.74
N VAL A 136 47.90 41.06 -2.52
CA VAL A 136 47.64 39.91 -3.39
C VAL A 136 47.12 38.81 -2.48
N ASP A 137 45.82 38.84 -2.28
CA ASP A 137 45.07 37.82 -1.56
C ASP A 137 44.89 36.63 -2.51
N THR A 138 45.80 35.66 -2.46
CA THR A 138 45.56 34.34 -3.04
C THR A 138 44.84 33.50 -1.98
N PRO A 139 43.57 33.08 -2.19
CA PRO A 139 42.90 32.25 -1.22
C PRO A 139 43.60 30.90 -1.12
N VAL A 140 44.05 30.59 0.09
CA VAL A 140 44.45 29.24 0.50
C VAL A 140 43.21 28.35 0.41
N ASP A 141 43.31 27.37 -0.47
CA ASP A 141 42.36 26.27 -0.70
C ASP A 141 42.09 25.52 0.62
N ARG A 142 40.97 25.85 1.25
CA ARG A 142 40.31 25.00 2.26
C ARG A 142 39.43 24.06 1.44
N PRO A 143 39.55 22.73 1.55
CA PRO A 143 38.57 21.86 0.92
C PRO A 143 37.22 22.14 1.59
N ASP A 144 36.39 22.87 0.86
CA ASP A 144 35.00 23.06 1.19
C ASP A 144 34.39 21.67 1.37
N ALA A 145 33.81 21.46 2.55
CA ALA A 145 32.85 20.38 2.71
C ALA A 145 31.84 20.51 1.56
N PRO A 146 31.46 19.41 0.88
CA PRO A 146 30.49 19.52 -0.20
C PRO A 146 29.24 20.18 0.38
N ASP A 147 28.91 21.36 -0.11
CA ASP A 147 27.67 22.05 0.19
C ASP A 147 26.54 21.04 0.03
N ALA A 148 25.92 20.68 1.16
CA ALA A 148 24.70 19.90 1.12
C ALA A 148 23.73 20.66 0.21
N PRO A 149 23.17 20.03 -0.84
CA PRO A 149 22.33 20.75 -1.77
C PRO A 149 21.14 21.32 -0.97
N MET A 150 20.99 22.64 -1.00
CA MET A 150 19.74 23.28 -0.64
C MET A 150 18.63 22.56 -1.41
N ILE A 151 17.73 21.90 -0.68
CA ILE A 151 16.57 21.24 -1.28
C ILE A 151 15.70 22.35 -1.87
N ASP A 152 15.76 22.50 -3.19
CA ASP A 152 14.83 23.30 -3.97
C ASP A 152 13.40 22.79 -3.69
N ALA A 153 12.56 23.67 -3.14
CA ALA A 153 11.13 23.44 -2.97
C ALA A 153 10.37 23.53 -4.31
N GLY A 154 11.01 23.08 -5.40
CA GLY A 154 10.41 22.93 -6.72
C GLY A 154 9.26 21.93 -6.72
N PRO A 155 8.36 22.02 -7.72
CA PRO A 155 7.18 21.16 -7.82
C PRO A 155 7.61 19.69 -7.74
N MET A 156 6.95 18.90 -6.88
CA MET A 156 7.23 17.49 -6.72
C MET A 156 6.77 16.69 -7.95
N GLY A 157 7.54 16.80 -9.03
CA GLY A 157 7.45 16.00 -10.24
C GLY A 157 8.62 15.03 -10.30
N THR A 158 8.31 13.77 -10.63
CA THR A 158 9.18 12.68 -11.14
C THR A 158 10.52 12.35 -10.45
N GLY A 159 10.97 13.10 -9.44
CA GLY A 159 12.26 12.91 -8.76
C GLY A 159 12.18 12.75 -7.24
N THR A 160 10.97 12.62 -6.67
CA THR A 160 10.79 12.58 -5.21
C THR A 160 11.41 11.34 -4.57
N LEU A 161 11.46 10.21 -5.28
CA LEU A 161 11.87 8.92 -4.72
C LEU A 161 13.37 8.60 -4.92
N GLY A 162 14.12 9.41 -5.67
CA GLY A 162 15.51 9.11 -6.01
C GLY A 162 15.67 7.68 -6.57
N SER A 163 16.69 6.97 -6.11
CA SER A 163 16.93 5.57 -6.49
C SER A 163 15.86 4.59 -6.01
N ALA A 164 14.99 4.97 -5.06
CA ALA A 164 13.84 4.16 -4.68
C ALA A 164 12.77 4.07 -5.79
N ALA A 165 12.83 4.93 -6.81
CA ALA A 165 11.88 4.93 -7.90
C ALA A 165 11.82 3.61 -8.68
N ARG A 166 12.95 2.88 -8.82
CA ARG A 166 12.99 1.57 -9.52
C ARG A 166 12.33 0.43 -8.73
N PHE A 167 12.23 0.58 -7.41
CA PHE A 167 11.63 -0.42 -6.54
C PHE A 167 10.11 -0.32 -6.57
N THR A 168 9.48 -1.48 -6.72
CA THR A 168 8.04 -1.65 -6.50
C THR A 168 7.78 -1.99 -5.04
N ILE A 169 8.66 -2.81 -4.46
CA ILE A 169 8.64 -3.20 -3.05
C ILE A 169 10.01 -2.90 -2.45
N LEU A 170 10.04 -2.19 -1.33
CA LEU A 170 11.27 -1.95 -0.57
C LEU A 170 10.96 -2.02 0.93
N ALA A 171 11.74 -2.77 1.70
CA ALA A 171 11.53 -2.94 3.13
C ALA A 171 12.80 -2.72 3.96
N GLY A 172 12.63 -2.32 5.22
CA GLY A 172 13.72 -2.13 6.17
C GLY A 172 14.20 -3.45 6.76
N SER A 173 13.24 -4.30 7.15
CA SER A 173 13.52 -5.54 7.87
C SER A 173 13.33 -6.80 7.02
N THR A 174 12.15 -7.00 6.43
CA THR A 174 11.80 -8.21 5.68
C THR A 174 10.81 -7.91 4.55
N VAL A 175 10.89 -8.66 3.45
CA VAL A 175 9.78 -8.78 2.49
C VAL A 175 9.28 -10.21 2.53
N SER A 176 7.99 -10.40 2.74
CA SER A 176 7.36 -11.71 2.73
C SER A 176 6.17 -11.74 1.78
N ASN A 177 6.04 -12.85 1.07
CA ASN A 177 4.92 -13.12 0.19
C ASN A 177 4.37 -14.52 0.43
N THR A 178 3.05 -14.61 0.48
CA THR A 178 2.28 -15.87 0.44
C THR A 178 1.44 -15.90 -0.83
N GLY A 179 1.19 -17.08 -1.38
CA GLY A 179 0.34 -17.23 -2.56
C GLY A 179 0.95 -16.63 -3.84
N LEU A 180 0.12 -16.52 -4.87
CA LEU A 180 0.54 -16.18 -6.23
C LEU A 180 0.51 -14.66 -6.44
N THR A 181 1.56 -13.99 -6.00
CA THR A 181 1.76 -12.56 -6.27
C THR A 181 2.46 -12.35 -7.61
N THR A 182 2.10 -11.30 -8.35
CA THR A 182 2.85 -10.78 -9.49
C THR A 182 3.46 -9.43 -9.14
N ILE A 183 4.74 -9.24 -9.45
CA ILE A 183 5.47 -8.00 -9.19
C ILE A 183 6.06 -7.52 -10.52
N THR A 184 5.71 -6.30 -10.92
CA THR A 184 6.39 -5.58 -12.01
C THR A 184 7.28 -4.51 -11.40
N GLY A 185 8.59 -4.66 -11.55
CA GLY A 185 9.64 -3.82 -10.97
C GLY A 185 10.51 -4.60 -9.98
N GLU A 186 11.38 -3.89 -9.25
CA GLU A 186 12.38 -4.50 -8.36
C GLU A 186 11.86 -4.66 -6.91
N VAL A 187 12.42 -5.63 -6.20
CA VAL A 187 12.15 -5.88 -4.77
C VAL A 187 13.44 -5.73 -3.98
N GLY A 188 13.40 -4.95 -2.90
CA GLY A 188 14.57 -4.70 -2.06
C GLY A 188 14.31 -4.88 -0.58
N VAL A 189 15.35 -5.26 0.15
CA VAL A 189 15.39 -5.18 1.62
C VAL A 189 16.77 -4.68 2.07
N SER A 190 16.80 -3.71 2.97
CA SER A 190 18.02 -3.21 3.60
C SER A 190 17.67 -2.39 4.86
N PRO A 191 18.41 -2.51 5.98
CA PRO A 191 19.57 -3.36 6.21
C PRO A 191 19.22 -4.83 6.44
N GLY A 192 17.93 -5.17 6.51
CA GLY A 192 17.48 -6.55 6.54
C GLY A 192 17.93 -7.34 5.31
N LEU A 193 17.89 -8.67 5.42
CA LEU A 193 18.35 -9.59 4.37
C LEU A 193 17.26 -10.56 3.90
N ALA A 194 16.12 -10.59 4.59
CA ALA A 194 15.11 -11.62 4.37
C ALA A 194 14.13 -11.22 3.27
N LEU A 195 14.15 -12.00 2.19
CA LEU A 195 13.15 -12.01 1.12
C LEU A 195 12.54 -13.42 1.07
N VAL A 196 11.25 -13.53 1.39
CA VAL A 196 10.57 -14.83 1.56
C VAL A 196 9.42 -14.93 0.58
N GLY A 197 9.36 -16.02 -0.20
CA GLY A 197 8.24 -16.31 -1.10
C GLY A 197 8.13 -15.39 -2.32
N ILE A 198 9.22 -14.68 -2.69
CA ILE A 198 9.21 -13.77 -3.83
C ILE A 198 9.05 -14.56 -5.15
N PRO A 199 8.18 -14.11 -6.08
CA PRO A 199 7.98 -14.79 -7.35
C PRO A 199 9.28 -14.90 -8.16
N ALA A 200 9.50 -16.07 -8.78
CA ALA A 200 10.64 -16.28 -9.66
C ALA A 200 10.65 -15.28 -10.83
N GLY A 201 11.84 -14.86 -11.27
CA GLY A 201 12.00 -13.87 -12.34
C GLY A 201 11.91 -12.41 -11.86
N THR A 202 11.59 -12.16 -10.58
CA THR A 202 11.68 -10.82 -9.99
C THR A 202 13.13 -10.46 -9.70
N VAL A 203 13.55 -9.24 -10.06
CA VAL A 203 14.87 -8.71 -9.66
C VAL A 203 14.84 -8.39 -8.17
N VAL A 204 15.79 -8.94 -7.41
CA VAL A 204 15.84 -8.85 -5.95
C VAL A 204 17.17 -8.27 -5.47
N HIS A 205 17.08 -7.41 -4.45
CA HIS A 205 18.21 -6.77 -3.79
C HIS A 205 18.13 -7.02 -2.28
N ALA A 206 19.01 -7.88 -1.74
CA ALA A 206 19.00 -8.27 -0.33
C ALA A 206 20.26 -7.74 0.38
N GLY A 207 20.12 -6.63 1.10
CA GLY A 207 21.20 -6.00 1.86
C GLY A 207 22.35 -5.41 1.03
N ASP A 208 22.17 -5.30 -0.28
CA ASP A 208 23.21 -4.78 -1.17
C ASP A 208 23.26 -3.24 -1.20
N PRO A 209 24.29 -2.64 -1.82
CA PRO A 209 24.39 -1.17 -1.92
C PRO A 209 23.22 -0.53 -2.68
N VAL A 210 22.60 -1.26 -3.59
CA VAL A 210 21.48 -0.80 -4.44
C VAL A 210 20.21 -0.62 -3.59
N ALA A 211 19.89 -1.59 -2.73
CA ALA A 211 18.81 -1.48 -1.75
C ALA A 211 19.14 -0.50 -0.62
N ALA A 212 20.40 -0.43 -0.18
CA ALA A 212 20.81 0.51 0.86
C ALA A 212 20.63 1.98 0.43
N LEU A 213 21.05 2.32 -0.80
CA LEU A 213 20.84 3.66 -1.36
C LEU A 213 19.35 3.97 -1.52
N ALA A 214 18.56 3.01 -1.99
CA ALA A 214 17.11 3.19 -2.13
C ALA A 214 16.41 3.41 -0.78
N GLN A 215 16.88 2.79 0.31
CA GLN A 215 16.35 3.04 1.65
C GLN A 215 16.69 4.43 2.19
N ALA A 216 17.90 4.91 1.90
CA ALA A 216 18.30 6.28 2.21
C ALA A 216 17.40 7.29 1.45
N ASP A 217 17.20 7.09 0.15
CA ASP A 217 16.35 7.96 -0.66
C ASP A 217 14.88 7.88 -0.25
N THR A 218 14.39 6.70 0.14
CA THR A 218 13.04 6.52 0.71
C THR A 218 12.89 7.34 2.00
N THR A 219 13.92 7.40 2.84
CA THR A 219 13.94 8.23 4.04
C THR A 219 13.90 9.72 3.71
N VAL A 220 14.66 10.17 2.71
CA VAL A 220 14.61 11.56 2.24
C VAL A 220 13.22 11.91 1.71
N ALA A 221 12.64 11.04 0.87
CA ALA A 221 11.30 11.19 0.32
C ALA A 221 10.23 11.28 1.42
N TYR A 222 10.30 10.38 2.40
CA TYR A 222 9.40 10.38 3.56
C TYR A 222 9.46 11.71 4.32
N ASN A 223 10.66 12.19 4.66
CA ASN A 223 10.84 13.42 5.41
C ASN A 223 10.37 14.64 4.60
N ARG A 224 10.63 14.67 3.29
CA ARG A 224 10.13 15.71 2.39
C ARG A 224 8.61 15.75 2.37
N LEU A 225 7.96 14.59 2.21
CA LEU A 225 6.51 14.47 2.19
C LEU A 225 5.88 14.85 3.52
N ALA A 226 6.44 14.41 4.64
CA ALA A 226 5.97 14.75 5.98
C ALA A 226 6.20 16.24 6.33
N GLY A 227 7.22 16.87 5.75
CA GLY A 227 7.55 18.27 5.98
C GLY A 227 6.76 19.27 5.13
N LEU A 228 5.93 18.81 4.18
CA LEU A 228 5.09 19.72 3.42
C LEU A 228 4.09 20.46 4.33
N PRO A 229 3.81 21.74 4.05
CA PRO A 229 2.78 22.46 4.78
C PRO A 229 1.43 21.78 4.58
N CYS A 230 0.71 21.60 5.68
CA CYS A 230 -0.60 20.99 5.64
C CYS A 230 -1.57 21.86 4.82
N GLY A 231 -2.23 21.25 3.82
CA GLY A 231 -3.26 21.92 3.01
C GLY A 231 -4.65 21.77 3.61
N THR A 232 -5.19 20.54 3.57
CA THR A 232 -6.53 20.22 4.07
C THR A 232 -6.44 19.18 5.19
N ALA A 233 -6.89 19.56 6.39
CA ALA A 233 -6.98 18.62 7.51
C ALA A 233 -8.22 17.72 7.38
N LEU A 234 -8.01 16.40 7.42
CA LEU A 234 -9.06 15.38 7.28
C LEU A 234 -9.09 14.40 8.47
N THR A 235 -8.41 14.71 9.58
CA THR A 235 -8.47 13.90 10.81
C THR A 235 -9.91 13.56 11.19
N GLY A 236 -10.17 12.28 11.46
CA GLY A 236 -11.49 11.78 11.87
C GLY A 236 -12.51 11.64 10.73
N ARG A 237 -12.13 11.94 9.49
CA ARG A 237 -12.97 11.69 8.30
C ARG A 237 -12.50 10.44 7.57
N ASP A 238 -13.46 9.63 7.13
CA ASP A 238 -13.22 8.53 6.20
C ASP A 238 -13.06 9.09 4.78
N LEU A 239 -12.08 8.60 4.04
CA LEU A 239 -11.81 9.02 2.65
C LEU A 239 -12.84 8.49 1.64
N GLY A 240 -13.65 7.53 2.06
CA GLY A 240 -14.74 6.92 1.32
C GLY A 240 -15.78 7.91 0.83
N GLY A 241 -16.13 7.80 -0.46
CA GLY A 241 -17.09 8.68 -1.12
C GLY A 241 -16.57 10.08 -1.42
N MET A 242 -15.33 10.41 -1.04
CA MET A 242 -14.75 11.72 -1.32
C MET A 242 -14.24 11.81 -2.76
N THR A 243 -14.32 13.02 -3.32
CA THR A 243 -13.58 13.42 -4.52
C THR A 243 -12.64 14.54 -4.14
N LEU A 244 -11.34 14.26 -4.22
CA LEU A 244 -10.27 15.18 -3.83
C LEU A 244 -9.60 15.74 -5.09
N SER A 245 -9.29 17.03 -5.06
CA SER A 245 -8.46 17.71 -6.07
C SER A 245 -6.97 17.57 -5.71
N PRO A 246 -6.02 18.02 -6.55
CA PRO A 246 -4.61 17.99 -6.19
C PRO A 246 -4.35 18.80 -4.92
N GLY A 247 -3.49 18.30 -4.03
CA GLY A 247 -3.19 18.95 -2.75
C GLY A 247 -2.53 18.06 -1.70
N VAL A 248 -2.27 18.66 -0.53
CA VAL A 248 -1.73 17.99 0.66
C VAL A 248 -2.85 17.82 1.69
N TYR A 249 -3.08 16.57 2.10
CA TYR A 249 -4.14 16.14 3.00
C TYR A 249 -3.54 15.56 4.27
N CYS A 250 -3.98 16.03 5.43
CA CYS A 250 -3.28 15.75 6.68
C CYS A 250 -4.21 15.11 7.71
N PHE A 251 -3.69 14.10 8.40
CA PHE A 251 -4.33 13.40 9.49
C PHE A 251 -3.38 13.43 10.67
N THR A 252 -3.79 14.03 11.78
CA THR A 252 -3.01 14.01 13.03
C THR A 252 -3.02 12.64 13.71
N SER A 253 -3.94 11.76 13.31
CA SER A 253 -4.05 10.37 13.75
C SER A 253 -4.09 9.42 12.55
N SER A 254 -4.89 8.35 12.62
CA SER A 254 -5.05 7.39 11.53
C SER A 254 -5.93 7.94 10.40
N ALA A 255 -5.67 7.48 9.18
CA ALA A 255 -6.53 7.67 8.02
C ALA A 255 -7.25 6.36 7.70
N GLN A 256 -8.53 6.47 7.33
CA GLN A 256 -9.37 5.33 6.95
C GLN A 256 -9.94 5.54 5.55
N LEU A 257 -10.02 4.45 4.78
CA LEU A 257 -10.64 4.44 3.47
C LEU A 257 -11.67 3.31 3.39
N THR A 258 -12.96 3.68 3.34
CA THR A 258 -14.07 2.74 3.17
C THR A 258 -14.80 2.99 1.85
N GLY A 259 -14.76 2.02 0.93
CA GLY A 259 -15.34 2.19 -0.39
C GLY A 259 -14.40 2.91 -1.35
N THR A 260 -14.92 3.86 -2.14
CA THR A 260 -14.16 4.53 -3.22
C THR A 260 -13.73 5.94 -2.84
N LEU A 261 -12.44 6.24 -2.99
CA LEU A 261 -11.88 7.59 -3.03
C LEU A 261 -11.59 7.96 -4.48
N VAL A 262 -12.05 9.13 -4.92
CA VAL A 262 -11.73 9.67 -6.24
C VAL A 262 -10.68 10.76 -6.12
N LEU A 263 -9.59 10.61 -6.86
CA LEU A 263 -8.55 11.64 -7.03
C LEU A 263 -8.72 12.26 -8.42
N ASP A 264 -9.26 13.47 -8.44
CA ASP A 264 -9.58 14.21 -9.65
C ASP A 264 -8.45 15.16 -10.00
N GLY A 265 -7.70 14.85 -11.05
CA GLY A 265 -6.55 15.63 -11.49
C GLY A 265 -6.88 17.01 -12.07
N ARG A 266 -8.17 17.35 -12.26
CA ARG A 266 -8.63 18.64 -12.80
C ARG A 266 -8.00 19.01 -14.15
N GLY A 267 -7.70 18.00 -14.97
CA GLY A 267 -7.08 18.15 -16.29
C GLY A 267 -5.57 18.42 -16.24
N GLN A 268 -4.96 18.40 -15.06
CA GLN A 268 -3.51 18.59 -14.91
C GLN A 268 -2.77 17.31 -15.31
N THR A 269 -1.54 17.46 -15.80
CA THR A 269 -0.68 16.31 -16.13
C THR A 269 0.08 15.88 -14.89
N ASN A 270 -0.20 14.67 -14.39
CA ASN A 270 0.44 14.09 -13.20
C ASN A 270 0.43 15.02 -11.97
N PRO A 271 -0.73 15.53 -11.54
CA PRO A 271 -0.83 16.40 -10.38
C PRO A 271 -0.52 15.65 -9.08
N LEU A 272 -0.11 16.43 -8.07
CA LEU A 272 0.32 15.89 -6.78
C LEU A 272 -0.86 15.73 -5.81
N PHE A 273 -0.97 14.54 -5.22
CA PHE A 273 -1.81 14.23 -4.07
C PHE A 273 -0.92 13.66 -2.96
N VAL A 274 -0.81 14.35 -1.83
CA VAL A 274 -0.03 13.87 -0.69
C VAL A 274 -0.96 13.64 0.49
N PHE A 275 -0.94 12.43 1.04
CA PHE A 275 -1.62 12.09 2.28
C PHE A 275 -0.56 11.95 3.37
N GLN A 276 -0.53 12.89 4.31
CA GLN A 276 0.30 12.89 5.51
C GLN A 276 -0.52 12.28 6.65
N VAL A 277 -0.22 11.04 7.02
CA VAL A 277 -0.94 10.31 8.06
C VAL A 277 -0.07 10.21 9.30
N GLY A 278 -0.49 10.80 10.42
CA GLY A 278 0.29 10.85 11.66
C GLY A 278 0.49 9.49 12.31
N SER A 279 -0.40 8.52 12.03
CA SER A 279 -0.26 7.13 12.48
C SER A 279 -0.53 6.14 11.33
N THR A 280 -1.53 5.28 11.46
CA THR A 280 -1.80 4.19 10.52
C THR A 280 -2.71 4.63 9.38
N LEU A 281 -2.43 4.11 8.18
CA LEU A 281 -3.41 4.07 7.09
C LEU A 281 -4.06 2.68 7.08
N VAL A 282 -5.39 2.63 7.11
CA VAL A 282 -6.13 1.36 6.99
C VAL A 282 -7.22 1.52 5.93
N THR A 283 -7.28 0.60 4.99
CA THR A 283 -8.39 0.53 4.04
C THR A 283 -9.28 -0.67 4.34
N SER A 284 -10.59 -0.50 4.13
CA SER A 284 -11.55 -1.60 4.18
C SER A 284 -11.33 -2.56 3.00
N ASN A 285 -11.89 -3.76 3.09
CA ASN A 285 -11.91 -4.70 1.97
C ASN A 285 -12.60 -4.08 0.76
N ILE A 286 -12.11 -4.40 -0.44
CA ILE A 286 -12.66 -3.97 -1.74
C ILE A 286 -12.71 -2.43 -1.84
N SER A 287 -11.78 -1.75 -1.16
CA SER A 287 -11.62 -0.31 -1.29
C SER A 287 -10.99 0.06 -2.64
N VAL A 288 -11.28 1.26 -3.13
CA VAL A 288 -10.78 1.73 -4.43
C VAL A 288 -10.21 3.13 -4.30
N VAL A 289 -9.01 3.34 -4.84
CA VAL A 289 -8.47 4.68 -5.13
C VAL A 289 -8.54 4.89 -6.64
N LEU A 290 -9.57 5.63 -7.07
CA LEU A 290 -9.86 5.90 -8.46
C LEU A 290 -9.18 7.20 -8.92
N LEU A 291 -8.35 7.12 -9.95
CA LEU A 291 -7.69 8.27 -10.56
C LEU A 291 -8.49 8.75 -11.77
N THR A 292 -8.84 10.04 -11.82
CA THR A 292 -9.61 10.63 -12.92
C THR A 292 -8.97 11.93 -13.42
N ASN A 293 -9.39 12.37 -14.61
CA ASN A 293 -9.09 13.70 -15.16
C ASN A 293 -7.60 14.09 -15.10
N GLY A 294 -6.70 13.18 -15.50
CA GLY A 294 -5.26 13.43 -15.56
C GLY A 294 -4.46 13.04 -14.31
N ALA A 295 -5.14 12.62 -13.23
CA ALA A 295 -4.47 12.00 -12.08
C ALA A 295 -3.75 10.71 -12.50
N ARG A 296 -2.55 10.50 -11.96
CA ARG A 296 -1.71 9.31 -12.20
C ARG A 296 -1.12 8.85 -10.87
N SER A 297 -0.89 7.55 -10.71
CA SER A 297 -0.39 6.96 -9.45
C SER A 297 0.97 7.53 -9.04
N CYS A 298 1.75 8.04 -9.98
CA CYS A 298 3.08 8.61 -9.75
C CYS A 298 3.05 9.92 -8.98
N GLY A 299 1.95 10.66 -9.09
CA GLY A 299 1.69 11.88 -8.34
C GLY A 299 1.00 11.63 -7.00
N VAL A 300 0.68 10.38 -6.65
CA VAL A 300 -0.03 10.04 -5.40
C VAL A 300 0.95 9.47 -4.40
N TYR A 301 1.03 10.09 -3.21
CA TYR A 301 1.92 9.69 -2.13
C TYR A 301 1.14 9.51 -0.83
N TRP A 302 1.38 8.39 -0.17
CA TRP A 302 0.81 8.04 1.13
C TRP A 302 1.94 7.93 2.14
N GLN A 303 2.22 9.02 2.84
CA GLN A 303 3.21 9.04 3.91
C GLN A 303 2.50 8.65 5.22
N THR A 304 2.97 7.59 5.89
CA THR A 304 2.35 7.12 7.14
C THR A 304 3.33 7.11 8.32
N GLY A 305 2.88 7.64 9.45
CA GLY A 305 3.64 7.81 10.69
C GLY A 305 3.93 6.49 11.39
N SER A 306 3.13 5.46 11.14
CA SER A 306 3.39 4.09 11.58
C SER A 306 3.33 3.13 10.40
N SER A 307 2.24 2.40 10.22
CA SER A 307 2.12 1.34 9.21
C SER A 307 0.94 1.59 8.28
N ALA A 308 0.93 0.91 7.13
CA ALA A 308 -0.20 0.91 6.20
C ALA A 308 -0.73 -0.51 6.02
N THR A 309 -2.06 -0.67 6.07
CA THR A 309 -2.74 -1.94 5.76
C THR A 309 -3.77 -1.68 4.67
N VAL A 310 -3.59 -2.34 3.53
CA VAL A 310 -4.53 -2.31 2.40
C VAL A 310 -5.40 -3.56 2.47
N GLY A 311 -6.71 -3.36 2.63
CA GLY A 311 -7.71 -4.42 2.82
C GLY A 311 -7.93 -5.31 1.59
N ILE A 312 -8.54 -6.48 1.83
CA ILE A 312 -8.60 -7.60 0.88
C ILE A 312 -9.26 -7.18 -0.43
N GLY A 313 -8.69 -7.57 -1.57
CA GLY A 313 -9.29 -7.33 -2.88
C GLY A 313 -9.37 -5.85 -3.29
N SER A 314 -8.64 -4.96 -2.61
CA SER A 314 -8.67 -3.52 -2.92
C SER A 314 -7.92 -3.19 -4.21
N ASN A 315 -8.36 -2.15 -4.92
CA ASN A 315 -7.64 -1.54 -6.02
C ASN A 315 -7.04 -0.20 -5.55
N PHE A 316 -5.76 -0.21 -5.24
CA PHE A 316 -5.06 0.89 -4.61
C PHE A 316 -4.10 1.57 -5.61
N SER A 317 -4.06 2.90 -5.57
CA SER A 317 -3.20 3.71 -6.43
C SER A 317 -2.31 4.63 -5.62
N GLY A 318 -1.02 4.64 -5.93
CA GLY A 318 -0.03 5.55 -5.36
C GLY A 318 1.17 4.87 -4.71
N ASN A 319 2.09 5.69 -4.21
CA ASN A 319 3.32 5.28 -3.57
C ASN A 319 3.13 5.33 -2.05
N ILE A 320 3.06 4.18 -1.40
CA ILE A 320 2.98 4.06 0.05
C ILE A 320 4.39 4.14 0.63
N ILE A 321 4.62 5.09 1.53
CA ILE A 321 5.88 5.27 2.24
C ILE A 321 5.60 5.26 3.74
N ALA A 322 5.72 4.09 4.36
CA ALA A 322 5.45 3.87 5.76
C ALA A 322 6.72 3.96 6.61
N LEU A 323 6.61 4.52 7.81
CA LEU A 323 7.70 4.49 8.78
C LEU A 323 7.99 3.04 9.21
N GLY A 324 6.94 2.33 9.64
CA GLY A 324 6.94 0.94 10.04
C GLY A 324 6.77 0.01 8.84
N SER A 325 5.64 -0.69 8.79
CA SER A 325 5.39 -1.77 7.83
C SER A 325 4.30 -1.43 6.82
N VAL A 326 4.30 -2.15 5.69
CA VAL A 326 3.19 -2.15 4.72
C VAL A 326 2.64 -3.56 4.57
N THR A 327 1.33 -3.71 4.75
CA THR A 327 0.62 -4.98 4.57
C THR A 327 -0.34 -4.86 3.39
N LEU A 328 -0.08 -5.59 2.33
CA LEU A 328 -0.99 -5.80 1.21
C LEU A 328 -1.70 -7.14 1.43
N THR A 329 -2.91 -7.09 1.98
CA THR A 329 -3.69 -8.31 2.25
C THR A 329 -4.14 -9.00 0.95
N THR A 330 -4.76 -10.16 1.05
CA THR A 330 -5.05 -11.05 -0.09
C THR A 330 -5.69 -10.33 -1.27
N GLY A 331 -5.14 -10.49 -2.47
CA GLY A 331 -5.79 -10.06 -3.71
C GLY A 331 -5.78 -8.55 -3.97
N VAL A 332 -4.92 -7.79 -3.30
CA VAL A 332 -4.74 -6.36 -3.58
C VAL A 332 -4.11 -6.16 -4.95
N THR A 333 -4.69 -5.26 -5.73
CA THR A 333 -4.05 -4.68 -6.92
C THR A 333 -3.51 -3.31 -6.56
N LEU A 334 -2.18 -3.14 -6.62
CA LEU A 334 -1.50 -1.88 -6.32
C LEU A 334 -0.83 -1.33 -7.58
N GLN A 335 -1.32 -0.19 -8.06
CA GLN A 335 -0.63 0.62 -9.06
C GLN A 335 0.22 1.67 -8.36
N GLY A 336 1.50 1.37 -8.16
CA GLY A 336 2.44 2.22 -7.44
C GLY A 336 3.49 1.40 -6.72
N ARG A 337 3.76 1.75 -5.46
CA ARG A 337 4.89 1.20 -4.68
C ARG A 337 4.50 0.96 -3.22
N ALA A 338 5.11 -0.05 -2.60
CA ALA A 338 5.04 -0.28 -1.17
C ALA A 338 6.45 -0.18 -0.57
N LEU A 339 6.73 0.93 0.11
CA LEU A 339 8.03 1.26 0.68
C LEU A 339 7.89 1.35 2.21
N ALA A 340 8.57 0.46 2.93
CA ALA A 340 8.62 0.41 4.38
C ALA A 340 10.03 0.78 4.87
N ARG A 341 10.15 1.82 5.71
CA ARG A 341 11.45 2.35 6.14
C ARG A 341 12.14 1.45 7.16
N SER A 342 11.46 1.14 8.27
CA SER A 342 12.05 0.33 9.35
C SER A 342 11.40 -1.05 9.50
N GLY A 343 10.19 -1.22 8.98
CA GLY A 343 9.43 -2.47 9.05
C GLY A 343 9.54 -3.31 7.78
N GLY A 344 8.61 -4.26 7.69
CA GLY A 344 8.54 -5.21 6.58
C GLY A 344 7.44 -4.86 5.58
N VAL A 345 7.51 -5.49 4.41
CA VAL A 345 6.39 -5.54 3.46
C VAL A 345 5.85 -6.97 3.38
N THR A 346 4.57 -7.14 3.70
CA THR A 346 3.87 -8.43 3.65
C THR A 346 2.86 -8.43 2.51
N MET A 347 2.86 -9.48 1.71
CA MET A 347 1.99 -9.67 0.54
C MET A 347 1.29 -11.03 0.56
N ASP A 348 0.08 -11.08 0.00
CA ASP A 348 -0.65 -12.31 -0.25
C ASP A 348 -1.41 -12.23 -1.59
N THR A 349 -1.05 -13.07 -2.56
CA THR A 349 -1.79 -13.21 -3.83
C THR A 349 -2.12 -11.88 -4.52
N ASN A 350 -1.13 -10.98 -4.59
CA ASN A 350 -1.30 -9.59 -5.03
C ASN A 350 -0.87 -9.36 -6.48
N SER A 351 -1.30 -8.23 -7.06
CA SER A 351 -0.74 -7.71 -8.31
C SER A 351 -0.16 -6.32 -8.05
N VAL A 352 1.16 -6.17 -8.11
CA VAL A 352 1.84 -4.92 -7.77
C VAL A 352 2.68 -4.45 -8.95
N SER A 353 2.48 -3.20 -9.38
CA SER A 353 3.20 -2.65 -10.53
C SER A 353 3.50 -1.17 -10.36
N ASN A 354 4.77 -0.81 -10.57
CA ASN A 354 5.22 0.58 -10.70
C ASN A 354 5.34 1.05 -12.16
N ALA A 355 4.93 0.24 -13.14
CA ALA A 355 5.16 0.48 -14.57
C ALA A 355 4.48 1.76 -15.11
N ALA A 356 3.38 2.20 -14.49
CA ALA A 356 2.74 3.47 -14.81
C ALA A 356 3.60 4.69 -14.43
N CYS A 357 4.66 4.46 -13.66
CA CYS A 357 5.60 5.45 -13.14
C CYS A 357 7.03 5.09 -13.53
N PRO A 358 7.33 5.08 -14.84
CA PRO A 358 8.67 4.79 -15.31
C PRO A 358 9.63 5.85 -14.77
N ASP A 359 10.79 5.38 -14.33
CA ASP A 359 11.91 6.22 -13.95
C ASP A 359 12.24 7.18 -15.11
N PRO A 360 12.50 8.47 -14.87
CA PRO A 360 13.36 9.21 -15.78
C PRO A 360 14.72 8.52 -15.77
N ALA A 361 14.89 7.55 -16.68
CA ALA A 361 16.06 6.67 -16.76
C ALA A 361 17.35 7.45 -16.44
N LEU A 362 18.07 7.01 -15.42
CA LEU A 362 19.45 7.45 -15.23
C LEU A 362 20.25 7.02 -16.49
N PRO A 363 21.04 7.93 -17.08
CA PRO A 363 21.76 7.70 -18.34
C PRO A 363 22.76 6.55 -18.30
#